data_AF-A0A7S0G8P9-F1
#
_entry.id   AF-A0A7S0G8P9-F1
#
_cell.length_a   1.000
_cell.length_b   1.000
_cell.length_c   1.000
_cell.angle_alpha   90.00
_cell.angle_beta   90.00
_cell.angle_gamma   90.00
#
_symmetry.space_group_name_H-M   'P 1'
#
loop_
_entity.id
_entity.type
_entity.pdbx_description
1 polymer ?
#
loop_
_entity_poly.entity_id
_entity_poly.type
_entity_poly.pdbx_seq_one_letter_code
_entity_poly.pdbx_strand_id
1 'polypeptide(L)'
;ETSAIFITDTPNQIKKKVNKYAFSGGRATLEEHRELGGIVEVDIAYRYLTFFSDDDELIEKLADGYRKGEILSGEMKQECIKVLQNLVQQHQARRAEVTDETLKKFMTPRPLER
;
A
#
# COMPACT_ATOMS: atom_id res chain seq x y z
N GLU A 1 12.68 -11.35 -5.99
CA GLU A 1 11.53 -11.18 -5.07
C GLU A 1 11.43 -9.77 -4.43
N THR A 2 11.90 -8.71 -5.08
CA THR A 2 11.93 -7.34 -4.50
C THR A 2 10.87 -6.40 -5.08
N SER A 3 10.19 -6.82 -6.15
CA SER A 3 9.22 -6.00 -6.91
C SER A 3 7.77 -6.14 -6.44
N ALA A 4 7.45 -7.16 -5.64
CA ALA A 4 6.08 -7.45 -5.21
C ALA A 4 5.97 -7.49 -3.67
N ILE A 5 4.84 -7.01 -3.18
CA ILE A 5 4.38 -7.24 -1.80
C ILE A 5 3.51 -8.51 -1.82
N PHE A 6 3.93 -9.55 -1.12
CA PHE A 6 3.17 -10.79 -1.01
C PHE A 6 2.21 -10.73 0.17
N ILE A 7 1.06 -11.40 0.05
CA ILE A 7 0.08 -11.57 1.14
C ILE A 7 0.63 -12.36 2.33
N THR A 8 1.79 -12.99 2.18
CA THR A 8 2.54 -13.70 3.23
C THR A 8 3.68 -12.87 3.82
N ASP A 9 3.94 -11.66 3.31
CA ASP A 9 4.98 -10.80 3.85
C ASP A 9 4.64 -10.38 5.29
N THR A 10 5.66 -10.34 6.15
CA THR A 10 5.58 -9.76 7.49
C THR A 10 5.54 -8.23 7.43
N PRO A 11 5.08 -7.56 8.50
CA PRO A 11 5.07 -6.09 8.57
C PRO A 11 6.44 -5.46 8.26
N ASN A 12 7.53 -6.09 8.72
CA ASN A 12 8.89 -5.62 8.48
C ASN A 12 9.35 -5.83 7.03
N GLN A 13 8.93 -6.91 6.38
CA GLN A 13 9.20 -7.12 4.95
C GLN A 13 8.47 -6.10 4.09
N ILE A 14 7.19 -5.81 4.38
CA ILE A 14 6.41 -4.77 3.70
C ILE A 14 7.12 -3.42 3.83
N LYS A 15 7.45 -3.01 5.06
CA LYS A 15 8.19 -1.76 5.34
C LYS A 15 9.51 -1.69 4.56
N LYS A 16 10.31 -2.75 4.59
CA LYS A 16 11.59 -2.81 3.88
C LYS A 16 11.41 -2.68 2.37
N LYS A 17 10.41 -3.36 1.80
CA LYS A 17 10.14 -3.33 0.36
C LYS A 17 9.69 -1.95 -0.11
N VAL A 18 8.75 -1.34 0.59
CA VAL A 18 8.27 0.03 0.26
C VAL A 18 9.40 1.06 0.42
N ASN A 19 10.14 1.02 1.53
CA ASN A 19 11.22 2.00 1.74
C ASN A 19 12.34 1.87 0.70
N LYS A 20 12.81 0.65 0.43
CA LYS A 20 14.02 0.43 -0.37
C LYS A 20 13.77 0.29 -1.87
N TYR A 21 12.63 -0.27 -2.29
CA TYR A 21 12.41 -0.66 -3.68
C TYR A 21 11.25 0.05 -4.37
N ALA A 22 10.30 0.64 -3.63
CA ALA A 22 9.27 1.45 -4.25
C ALA A 22 9.89 2.74 -4.80
N PHE A 23 9.81 2.90 -6.12
CA PHE A 23 10.25 4.10 -6.81
C PHE A 23 9.45 5.30 -6.31
N SER A 24 10.14 6.42 -6.11
CA SER A 24 9.55 7.64 -5.60
C SER A 24 9.64 8.75 -6.64
N GLY A 25 8.58 9.54 -6.75
CA GLY A 25 8.54 10.75 -7.57
C GLY A 25 9.18 11.98 -6.91
N GLY A 26 9.86 11.81 -5.77
CA GLY A 26 10.54 12.90 -5.07
C GLY A 26 11.79 13.41 -5.80
N ARG A 27 12.35 14.52 -5.31
CA ARG A 27 13.59 15.09 -5.85
C ARG A 27 14.82 14.48 -5.16
N ALA A 28 16.00 14.79 -5.70
CA ALA A 28 17.24 14.23 -5.18
C ALA A 28 17.59 14.80 -3.79
N THR A 29 17.25 16.07 -3.55
CA THR A 29 17.46 16.74 -2.26
C THR A 29 16.15 17.17 -1.62
N LEU A 30 16.21 17.40 -0.30
CA LEU A 30 15.06 17.90 0.45
C LEU A 30 14.68 19.31 0.01
N GLU A 31 15.67 20.16 -0.25
CA GLU A 31 15.51 21.54 -0.67
C GLU A 31 14.80 21.60 -2.03
N GLU A 32 15.27 20.83 -3.02
CA GLU A 32 14.62 20.75 -4.32
C GLU A 32 13.19 20.23 -4.22
N HIS A 33 12.95 19.25 -3.34
CA HIS A 33 11.61 18.70 -3.17
C HIS A 33 10.66 19.70 -2.51
N ARG A 34 11.13 20.49 -1.54
CA ARG A 34 10.35 21.55 -0.90
C ARG A 34 10.05 22.69 -1.86
N GLU A 35 10.96 23.01 -2.77
CA GLU A 35 10.81 24.10 -3.75
C GLU A 35 9.95 23.69 -4.95
N LEU A 36 10.19 22.50 -5.52
CA LEU A 36 9.62 22.06 -6.80
C LEU A 36 8.57 20.96 -6.68
N GLY A 37 8.34 20.46 -5.47
CA GLY A 37 7.45 19.33 -5.22
C GLY A 37 7.92 18.00 -5.79
N GLY A 38 7.15 16.97 -5.49
CA GLY A 38 7.25 15.64 -6.07
C GLY A 38 6.31 15.43 -7.26
N ILE A 39 6.70 14.52 -8.14
CA ILE A 39 5.90 14.08 -9.30
C ILE A 39 5.05 12.90 -8.87
N VAL A 40 3.81 13.16 -8.48
CA VAL A 40 2.93 12.14 -7.89
C VAL A 40 2.54 11.04 -8.90
N GLU A 41 2.50 11.36 -10.18
CA GLU A 41 2.09 10.45 -11.27
C GLU A 41 3.05 9.26 -11.45
N VAL A 42 4.30 9.41 -11.00
CA VAL A 42 5.31 8.34 -11.04
C VAL A 42 5.59 7.74 -9.66
N ASP A 43 4.98 8.25 -8.58
CA ASP A 43 5.24 7.75 -7.23
C ASP A 43 4.48 6.44 -6.96
N ILE A 44 5.24 5.37 -6.72
CA ILE A 44 4.66 4.04 -6.54
C ILE A 44 3.91 3.93 -5.21
N ALA A 45 4.37 4.62 -4.15
CA ALA A 45 3.69 4.59 -2.86
C ALA A 45 2.31 5.25 -2.97
N TYR A 46 2.23 6.40 -3.66
CA TYR A 46 0.96 7.05 -3.97
C TYR A 46 0.03 6.14 -4.78
N ARG A 47 0.53 5.53 -5.86
CA ARG A 47 -0.29 4.63 -6.68
C ARG A 47 -0.84 3.43 -5.89
N TYR A 48 -0.10 2.92 -4.91
CA TYR A 48 -0.64 1.87 -4.03
C TYR A 48 -1.77 2.41 -3.14
N LEU A 49 -1.64 3.63 -2.62
CA LEU A 49 -2.68 4.26 -1.81
C LEU A 49 -3.99 4.43 -2.60
N THR A 50 -3.94 4.80 -3.88
CA THR A 50 -5.15 4.92 -4.72
C THR A 50 -5.87 3.60 -4.97
N PHE A 51 -5.23 2.45 -4.75
CA PHE A 51 -5.86 1.13 -4.89
C PHE A 51 -6.36 0.54 -3.57
N PHE A 52 -5.74 0.90 -2.45
CA PHE A 52 -5.91 0.18 -1.18
C PHE A 52 -6.37 1.04 -0.01
N SER A 53 -6.37 2.36 -0.14
CA SER A 53 -6.95 3.26 0.86
C SER A 53 -8.39 3.59 0.47
N ASP A 54 -9.33 3.49 1.40
CA ASP A 54 -10.75 3.87 1.23
C ASP A 54 -11.00 5.35 1.60
N ASP A 55 -9.94 6.12 1.84
CA ASP A 55 -9.98 7.52 2.29
C ASP A 55 -9.53 8.44 1.15
N ASP A 56 -10.51 8.90 0.38
CA ASP A 56 -10.29 9.79 -0.78
C ASP A 56 -9.71 11.15 -0.35
N GLU A 57 -10.12 11.67 0.80
CA GLU A 57 -9.61 12.94 1.34
C GLU A 57 -8.12 12.84 1.69
N LEU A 58 -7.70 11.73 2.31
CA LEU A 58 -6.29 11.44 2.57
C LEU A 58 -5.50 11.33 1.27
N ILE A 59 -6.02 10.63 0.26
CA ILE A 59 -5.36 10.46 -1.03
C ILE A 59 -5.16 11.82 -1.70
N GLU A 60 -6.19 12.66 -1.76
CA GLU A 60 -6.11 14.00 -2.36
C GLU A 60 -5.13 14.89 -1.60
N LYS A 61 -5.22 14.91 -0.27
CA LYS A 61 -4.29 15.66 0.59
C LYS A 61 -2.83 15.25 0.37
N LEU A 62 -2.55 13.95 0.27
CA LEU A 62 -1.20 13.46 0.01
C LEU A 62 -0.73 13.85 -1.38
N ALA A 63 -1.59 13.78 -2.40
CA ALA A 63 -1.23 14.19 -3.75
C ALA A 63 -0.86 15.67 -3.82
N ASP A 64 -1.72 16.53 -3.27
CA ASP A 64 -1.55 17.98 -3.28
C ASP A 64 -0.34 18.41 -2.44
N GLY A 65 -0.21 17.87 -1.24
CA GLY A 65 0.93 18.13 -0.38
C GLY A 65 2.24 17.67 -1.03
N TYR A 66 2.24 16.55 -1.76
CA TYR A 66 3.43 16.07 -2.45
C TYR A 66 3.81 16.97 -3.63
N ARG A 67 2.83 17.39 -4.45
CA ARG A 67 3.06 18.34 -5.55
C ARG A 67 3.53 19.71 -5.07
N LYS A 68 3.15 20.13 -3.87
CA LYS A 68 3.60 21.38 -3.24
C LYS A 68 4.93 21.25 -2.48
N GLY A 69 5.46 20.03 -2.34
CA GLY A 69 6.66 19.76 -1.54
C GLY A 69 6.41 19.80 -0.03
N GLU A 70 5.15 19.89 0.43
CA GLU A 70 4.75 19.85 1.83
C GLU A 70 4.87 18.44 2.43
N ILE A 71 4.54 17.42 1.64
CA ILE A 71 4.68 16.01 1.99
C ILE A 71 5.95 15.48 1.35
N LEU A 72 6.81 14.85 2.15
CA LEU A 72 8.04 14.22 1.68
C LEU A 72 7.81 12.78 1.21
N SER A 73 8.72 12.25 0.40
CA SER A 73 8.67 10.85 -0.06
C SER A 73 8.66 9.84 1.10
N GLY A 74 9.32 10.18 2.21
CA GLY A 74 9.30 9.37 3.42
C GLY A 74 7.90 9.31 4.06
N GLU A 75 7.18 10.42 4.10
CA GLU A 75 5.83 10.52 4.66
C GLU A 75 4.81 9.78 3.78
N MET A 76 4.90 9.98 2.46
CA MET A 76 4.09 9.21 1.48
C MET A 76 4.29 7.70 1.65
N LYS A 77 5.55 7.25 1.79
CA LYS A 77 5.87 5.84 2.02
C LYS A 77 5.36 5.34 3.37
N GLN A 78 5.40 6.15 4.43
CA GLN A 78 4.87 5.77 5.73
C GLN A 78 3.37 5.50 5.69
N GLU A 79 2.58 6.36 5.03
CA GLU A 79 1.15 6.13 4.86
C GLU A 79 0.87 4.87 4.04
N CYS A 80 1.60 4.68 2.93
CA CYS A 80 1.50 3.46 2.13
C CYS A 80 1.81 2.19 2.96
N ILE A 81 2.85 2.23 3.81
CA ILE A 81 3.20 1.09 4.68
C ILE A 81 2.08 0.78 5.66
N LYS A 82 1.45 1.78 6.28
CA LYS A 82 0.34 1.57 7.22
C LYS A 82 -0.83 0.87 6.53
N VAL A 83 -1.26 1.38 5.38
CA VAL A 83 -2.37 0.80 4.60
C VAL A 83 -2.08 -0.66 4.22
N LEU A 84 -0.88 -0.93 3.69
CA LEU A 84 -0.50 -2.28 3.27
C LEU A 84 -0.32 -3.26 4.44
N GLN A 85 0.22 -2.81 5.56
CA GLN A 85 0.33 -3.65 6.76
C GLN A 85 -1.05 -4.03 7.29
N ASN A 86 -1.98 -3.08 7.37
CA ASN A 86 -3.36 -3.35 7.77
C ASN A 86 -4.04 -4.34 6.82
N LEU A 87 -3.95 -4.11 5.51
CA LEU A 87 -4.52 -4.99 4.48
C LEU A 87 -4.02 -6.43 4.61
N VAL A 88 -2.69 -6.62 4.68
CA VAL A 88 -2.07 -7.94 4.76
C VAL A 88 -2.37 -8.61 6.09
N GLN A 89 -2.34 -7.88 7.20
CA GLN A 89 -2.69 -8.42 8.52
C GLN A 89 -4.13 -8.93 8.56
N GLN A 90 -5.08 -8.14 8.06
CA GLN A 90 -6.48 -8.55 8.00
C GLN A 90 -6.69 -9.77 7.08
N HIS A 91 -5.99 -9.82 5.94
CA HIS A 91 -6.01 -10.98 5.07
C HIS A 91 -5.47 -12.23 5.78
N GLN A 92 -4.33 -12.12 6.46
CA GLN A 92 -3.72 -13.23 7.18
C GLN A 92 -4.60 -13.73 8.33
N ALA A 93 -5.25 -12.82 9.07
CA ALA A 93 -6.21 -13.17 10.12
C ALA A 93 -7.40 -13.96 9.55
N ARG A 94 -8.08 -13.43 8.51
CA ARG A 94 -9.19 -14.15 7.85
C ARG A 94 -8.75 -15.48 7.25
N ARG A 95 -7.54 -15.55 6.69
CA ARG A 95 -6.99 -16.79 6.14
C ARG A 95 -6.75 -17.83 7.23
N ALA A 96 -6.35 -17.43 8.43
CA ALA A 96 -6.15 -18.34 9.56
C ALA A 96 -7.45 -18.96 10.08
N GLU A 97 -8.60 -18.30 9.85
CA GLU A 97 -9.93 -18.81 10.20
C GLU A 97 -10.48 -19.83 9.19
N VAL A 98 -9.85 -19.99 8.02
CA VAL A 98 -10.30 -20.94 7.00
C VAL A 98 -9.97 -22.37 7.43
N THR A 99 -11.01 -23.12 7.78
CA THR A 99 -10.92 -24.54 8.13
C THR A 99 -11.00 -25.46 6.91
N ASP A 100 -10.57 -26.72 7.06
CA ASP A 100 -10.74 -27.75 6.02
C ASP A 100 -12.22 -27.98 5.67
N GLU A 101 -13.13 -27.85 6.64
CA GLU A 101 -14.57 -27.91 6.41
C GLU A 101 -15.04 -26.74 5.54
N THR A 102 -14.57 -25.54 5.83
CA THR A 102 -14.86 -24.34 5.03
C THR A 102 -14.33 -24.54 3.61
N LEU A 103 -13.09 -25.00 3.45
CA LEU A 103 -12.48 -25.28 2.16
C LEU A 103 -13.30 -26.32 1.38
N LYS A 104 -13.62 -27.45 2.00
CA LYS A 104 -14.43 -28.52 1.39
C LYS A 104 -15.80 -28.00 0.98
N LYS A 105 -16.44 -27.18 1.82
CA LYS A 105 -17.70 -26.52 1.51
C LYS A 105 -17.54 -25.69 0.24
N PHE A 106 -16.57 -24.78 0.14
CA PHE A 106 -16.40 -23.94 -1.05
C PHE A 106 -15.98 -24.72 -2.31
N MET A 107 -15.30 -25.86 -2.18
CA MET A 107 -14.87 -26.70 -3.32
C MET A 107 -15.91 -27.72 -3.80
N THR A 108 -17.00 -27.94 -3.06
CA THR A 108 -18.04 -28.91 -3.44
C THR A 108 -19.09 -28.23 -4.33
N PRO A 109 -19.32 -28.71 -5.58
CA PRO A 109 -20.40 -28.21 -6.43
C PRO A 109 -21.75 -28.33 -5.72
N ARG A 110 -22.46 -27.21 -5.57
CA ARG A 110 -23.80 -27.16 -4.98
C ARG A 110 -24.61 -26.00 -5.56
N PRO A 111 -25.95 -26.04 -5.47
CA PRO A 111 -26.77 -24.85 -5.67
C PRO A 111 -26.34 -23.74 -4.69
N LEU A 112 -26.25 -22.50 -5.16
CA LEU A 112 -26.01 -21.33 -4.32
C LEU A 112 -27.35 -20.71 -3.92
N GLU A 113 -27.41 -20.21 -2.69
CA GLU A 113 -28.50 -19.31 -2.28
C GLU A 113 -28.40 -18.04 -3.13
N ARG A 114 -29.52 -17.66 -3.75
CA ARG A 114 -29.62 -16.45 -4.58
C ARG A 114 -29.98 -15.26 -3.73
#